data_AF-A0AA37HNC2-F1
#
_entry.id   AF-A0AA37HNC2-F1
#
_cell.length_a   1.000
_cell.length_b   1.000
_cell.length_c   1.000
_cell.angle_alpha   90.00
_cell.angle_beta   90.00
_cell.angle_gamma   90.00
#
_symmetry.space_group_name_H-M   'P 1'
#
loop_
_entity.id
_entity.type
_entity.pdbx_description
1 polymer ?
#
loop_
_entity_poly.entity_id
_entity_poly.type
_entity_poly.pdbx_seq_one_letter_code
_entity_poly.pdbx_strand_id
1 'polypeptide(L)'
;MSYAANAYARTAQVALSPREAEAAVLMKAARQLQAARDDWDNHAAGLNAVLTFNQKVWTILATAATDPASPLPPDLQQDVANLAAFVFRRILDTMVDPSREKLDALITINQNLAAGLQGR
;
A
#
# COMPACT_ATOMS: atom_id res chain seq x y z
N MET A 1 -27.17 11.89 18.27
CA MET A 1 -26.75 12.30 16.91
C MET A 1 -25.50 11.51 16.54
N SER A 2 -25.65 10.33 15.93
CA SER A 2 -24.51 9.55 15.41
C SER A 2 -24.70 9.35 13.92
N TYR A 3 -24.29 10.36 13.15
CA TYR A 3 -24.36 10.36 11.68
C TYR A 3 -23.00 10.02 11.03
N ALA A 4 -21.93 9.88 11.82
CA ALA A 4 -20.59 9.56 11.31
C ALA A 4 -20.27 8.06 11.28
N ALA A 5 -20.87 7.24 12.15
CA ALA A 5 -20.63 5.80 12.19
C ALA A 5 -21.37 5.01 11.09
N ASN A 6 -22.32 5.64 10.39
CA ASN A 6 -23.07 5.02 9.28
C ASN A 6 -22.43 5.25 7.90
N ALA A 7 -21.40 6.10 7.79
CA ALA A 7 -20.77 6.43 6.51
C ALA A 7 -19.88 5.31 5.95
N TYR A 8 -19.38 4.41 6.81
CA TYR A 8 -18.64 3.22 6.37
C TYR A 8 -19.53 2.01 6.06
N ALA A 9 -20.82 2.05 6.44
CA ALA A 9 -21.72 0.89 6.36
C ALA A 9 -22.87 1.01 5.33
N ARG A 10 -23.02 2.15 4.62
CA ARG A 10 -24.18 2.40 3.74
C ARG A 10 -23.85 2.99 2.36
N THR A 11 -22.85 2.45 1.67
CA THR A 11 -22.64 2.70 0.23
C THR A 11 -22.42 1.40 -0.55
N ALA A 12 -23.00 0.31 -0.06
CA ALA A 12 -23.04 -0.96 -0.77
C ALA A 12 -24.20 -0.95 -1.77
N GLN A 13 -24.12 -0.20 -2.88
CA GLN A 13 -24.72 -0.56 -4.17
C GLN A 13 -23.90 0.06 -5.31
N VAL A 14 -23.17 -0.79 -6.04
CA VAL A 14 -22.42 -0.56 -7.31
C VAL A 14 -20.97 -0.05 -7.22
N ALA A 15 -20.47 0.43 -6.08
CA ALA A 15 -19.04 0.79 -5.91
C ALA A 15 -18.28 -0.24 -5.05
N LEU A 16 -16.98 -0.46 -5.33
CA LEU A 16 -16.09 -1.23 -4.47
C LEU A 16 -16.18 -0.70 -3.03
N SER A 17 -16.23 -1.58 -2.03
CA SER A 17 -16.08 -1.15 -0.64
C SER A 17 -14.71 -0.47 -0.46
N PRO A 18 -14.56 0.46 0.51
CA PRO A 18 -13.28 1.13 0.76
C PRO A 18 -12.12 0.14 0.90
N ARG A 19 -12.36 -0.97 1.58
CA ARG A 19 -11.40 -2.05 1.79
C ARG A 19 -11.01 -2.79 0.50
N GLU A 20 -11.97 -3.02 -0.40
CA GLU A 20 -11.67 -3.59 -1.72
C GLU A 20 -10.91 -2.60 -2.62
N ALA A 21 -11.18 -1.30 -2.50
CA ALA A 21 -10.45 -0.26 -3.21
C ALA A 21 -8.98 -0.17 -2.73
N GLU A 22 -8.74 -0.26 -1.42
CA GLU A 22 -7.40 -0.34 -0.84
C GLU A 22 -6.64 -1.59 -1.33
N ALA A 23 -7.28 -2.76 -1.31
CA ALA A 23 -6.68 -3.97 -1.84
C ALA A 23 -6.35 -3.85 -3.33
N ALA A 24 -7.26 -3.26 -4.13
CA ALA A 24 -7.06 -3.07 -5.55
C ALA A 24 -5.87 -2.14 -5.87
N VAL A 25 -5.69 -1.05 -5.11
CA VAL A 25 -4.58 -0.12 -5.32
C VAL A 25 -3.23 -0.73 -4.89
N LEU A 26 -3.20 -1.50 -3.79
CA LEU A 26 -2.02 -2.26 -3.37
C LEU A 26 -1.62 -3.30 -4.42
N MET A 27 -2.58 -4.04 -4.97
CA MET A 27 -2.31 -5.00 -6.05
C MET A 27 -1.84 -4.30 -7.32
N LYS A 28 -2.34 -3.10 -7.63
CA LYS A 28 -1.83 -2.30 -8.74
C LYS A 28 -0.37 -1.90 -8.50
N ALA A 29 -0.01 -1.47 -7.29
CA ALA A 29 1.37 -1.12 -6.95
C ALA A 29 2.29 -2.35 -7.05
N ALA A 30 1.86 -3.50 -6.52
CA ALA A 30 2.59 -4.77 -6.64
C ALA A 30 2.86 -5.15 -8.10
N ARG A 31 1.86 -5.06 -8.98
CA ARG A 31 2.03 -5.36 -10.42
C ARG A 31 3.02 -4.41 -11.11
N GLN A 32 3.00 -3.12 -10.79
CA GLN A 32 3.95 -2.17 -11.36
C GLN A 32 5.39 -2.44 -10.90
N LEU A 33 5.58 -2.73 -9.61
CA LEU A 33 6.87 -3.13 -9.05
C LEU A 33 7.38 -4.42 -9.68
N GLN A 34 6.50 -5.41 -9.85
CA GLN A 34 6.84 -6.67 -10.49
C GLN A 34 7.23 -6.49 -11.95
N ALA A 35 6.50 -5.69 -12.73
CA ALA A 35 6.87 -5.38 -14.10
C ALA A 35 8.25 -4.69 -14.19
N ALA A 36 8.53 -3.74 -13.30
CA ALA A 36 9.83 -3.07 -13.24
C ALA A 36 10.97 -4.02 -12.83
N ARG A 37 10.68 -5.02 -11.98
CA ARG A 37 11.64 -6.05 -11.58
C ARG A 37 11.92 -7.04 -12.69
N ASP A 38 10.87 -7.53 -13.35
CA ASP A 38 10.95 -8.60 -14.35
C ASP A 38 11.58 -8.09 -15.66
N ASP A 39 11.45 -6.79 -15.95
CA ASP A 39 12.05 -6.11 -17.11
C ASP A 39 13.08 -5.03 -16.70
N TRP A 40 13.94 -5.38 -15.73
CA TRP A 40 14.85 -4.46 -15.05
C TRP A 40 15.73 -3.64 -15.99
N ASP A 41 16.38 -4.28 -16.96
CA ASP A 41 17.34 -3.63 -17.86
C ASP A 41 16.69 -2.59 -18.78
N ASN A 42 15.40 -2.74 -19.08
CA ASN A 42 14.65 -1.81 -19.94
C ASN A 42 13.83 -0.79 -19.15
N HIS A 43 13.55 -1.04 -17.87
CA HIS A 43 12.69 -0.18 -17.03
C HIS A 43 13.44 0.76 -16.07
N ALA A 44 14.77 0.85 -16.14
CA ALA A 44 15.57 1.73 -15.28
C ALA A 44 15.08 3.19 -15.28
N ALA A 45 14.67 3.72 -16.44
CA ALA A 45 14.14 5.08 -16.56
C ALA A 45 12.76 5.29 -15.90
N GLY A 46 11.96 4.22 -15.75
CA GLY A 46 10.62 4.24 -15.16
C GLY A 46 10.57 3.90 -13.67
N LEU A 47 11.66 3.38 -13.11
CA LEU A 47 11.72 2.88 -11.73
C LEU A 47 11.26 3.91 -10.69
N ASN A 48 11.71 5.16 -10.81
CA ASN A 48 11.32 6.22 -9.88
C ASN A 48 9.81 6.49 -9.91
N ALA A 49 9.17 6.44 -11.08
CA ALA A 49 7.72 6.64 -11.18
C ALA A 49 6.95 5.50 -10.49
N VAL A 50 7.42 4.26 -10.65
CA VAL A 50 6.85 3.08 -9.98
C VAL A 50 7.01 3.17 -8.46
N LEU A 51 8.21 3.54 -8.00
CA LEU A 51 8.49 3.73 -6.57
C LEU A 51 7.68 4.87 -5.96
N THR A 52 7.53 6.00 -6.67
CA THR A 52 6.66 7.11 -6.25
C THR A 52 5.19 6.72 -6.21
N PHE A 53 4.71 5.90 -7.16
CA PHE A 53 3.35 5.38 -7.09
C PHE A 53 3.15 4.52 -5.83
N ASN A 54 4.08 3.60 -5.55
CA ASN A 54 4.04 2.80 -4.33
C ASN A 54 4.10 3.67 -3.05
N GLN A 55 4.95 4.69 -3.04
CA GLN A 55 5.05 5.63 -1.92
C GLN A 55 3.72 6.32 -1.64
N LYS A 56 3.03 6.82 -2.68
CA LYS A 56 1.72 7.49 -2.54
C LYS A 56 0.67 6.56 -1.94
N VAL A 57 0.63 5.30 -2.38
CA VAL A 57 -0.27 4.28 -1.79
C VAL A 57 -0.02 4.14 -0.30
N TRP A 58 1.25 3.98 0.10
CA TRP A 58 1.62 3.83 1.50
C TRP A 58 1.41 5.09 2.34
N THR A 59 1.58 6.28 1.78
CA THR A 59 1.26 7.54 2.47
C THR A 59 -0.22 7.62 2.81
N ILE A 60 -1.11 7.22 1.88
CA ILE A 60 -2.55 7.24 2.11
C ILE A 60 -2.94 6.21 3.18
N LEU A 61 -2.45 4.96 3.04
CA LEU A 61 -2.75 3.88 3.97
C LEU A 61 -2.24 4.16 5.39
N ALA A 62 -0.99 4.62 5.51
CA ALA A 62 -0.39 4.93 6.80
C ALA A 62 -1.14 6.08 7.48
N THR A 63 -1.42 7.16 6.76
CA THR A 63 -2.17 8.31 7.30
C THR A 63 -3.54 7.88 7.81
N ALA A 64 -4.28 7.07 7.05
CA ALA A 64 -5.59 6.59 7.46
C ALA A 64 -5.52 5.65 8.67
N ALA A 65 -4.53 4.75 8.71
CA ALA A 65 -4.39 3.78 9.78
C ALA A 65 -3.94 4.41 11.10
N THR A 66 -3.07 5.42 11.06
CA THR A 66 -2.52 6.10 12.25
C THR A 66 -3.28 7.37 12.64
N ASP A 67 -4.41 7.66 11.98
CA ASP A 67 -5.28 8.77 12.38
C ASP A 67 -5.85 8.51 13.79
N PRO A 68 -5.85 9.49 14.71
CA PRO A 68 -6.45 9.31 16.04
C PRO A 68 -7.93 8.90 16.04
N ALA A 69 -8.67 9.18 14.95
CA ALA A 69 -10.05 8.77 14.73
C ALA A 69 -10.19 7.39 14.05
N SER A 70 -9.07 6.71 13.76
CA SER A 70 -9.05 5.38 13.17
C SER A 70 -9.78 4.37 14.06
N PRO A 71 -10.66 3.52 13.49
CA PRO A 71 -11.36 2.47 14.25
C PRO A 71 -10.46 1.26 14.55
N LEU A 72 -9.20 1.26 14.08
CA LEU A 72 -8.27 0.16 14.30
C LEU A 72 -7.82 0.10 15.77
N PRO A 73 -7.63 -1.10 16.35
CA PRO A 73 -7.01 -1.24 17.66
C PRO A 73 -5.60 -0.64 17.69
N PRO A 74 -5.14 -0.07 18.83
CA PRO A 74 -3.81 0.57 18.92
C PRO A 74 -2.66 -0.30 18.43
N ASP A 75 -2.66 -1.60 18.75
CA ASP A 75 -1.62 -2.55 18.32
C ASP A 75 -1.56 -2.65 16.79
N LEU A 76 -2.72 -2.69 16.13
CA LEU A 76 -2.79 -2.76 14.67
C LEU A 76 -2.38 -1.44 14.01
N GLN A 77 -2.68 -0.29 14.63
CA GLN A 77 -2.16 1.00 14.17
C GLN A 77 -0.63 1.03 14.22
N GLN A 78 -0.05 0.53 15.31
CA GLN A 78 1.40 0.45 15.48
C GLN A 78 2.05 -0.50 14.46
N ASP A 79 1.43 -1.65 14.19
CA ASP A 79 1.91 -2.60 13.16
C ASP A 79 1.92 -1.97 11.77
N VAL A 80 0.85 -1.25 11.40
CA VAL A 80 0.78 -0.53 10.11
C VAL A 80 1.82 0.59 10.05
N ALA A 81 2.03 1.33 11.15
CA ALA A 81 3.05 2.37 11.21
C ALA A 81 4.47 1.81 11.02
N ASN A 82 4.76 0.67 11.65
CA ASN A 82 6.05 -0.02 11.50
C ASN A 82 6.27 -0.50 10.06
N LEU A 83 5.25 -1.10 9.44
CA LEU A 83 5.31 -1.52 8.04
C LEU A 83 5.51 -0.33 7.10
N ALA A 84 4.79 0.78 7.32
CA ALA A 84 4.94 1.99 6.53
C ALA A 84 6.37 2.55 6.63
N ALA A 85 6.94 2.62 7.83
CA ALA A 85 8.32 3.06 8.03
C ALA A 85 9.33 2.17 7.29
N PHE A 86 9.16 0.84 7.35
CA PHE A 86 9.97 -0.11 6.58
C PHE A 86 9.87 0.15 5.07
N VAL A 87 8.64 0.30 4.56
CA VAL A 87 8.39 0.52 3.13
C VAL A 87 9.01 1.83 2.66
N PHE A 88 8.82 2.94 3.39
CA PHE A 88 9.41 4.22 3.01
C PHE A 88 10.94 4.16 3.01
N ARG A 89 11.55 3.52 4.01
CA ARG A 89 13.00 3.31 4.04
C ARG A 89 13.46 2.49 2.84
N ARG A 90 12.75 1.41 2.49
CA ARG A 90 13.08 0.58 1.33
C ARG A 90 12.96 1.34 0.01
N ILE A 91 11.92 2.17 -0.14
CA ILE A 91 11.75 3.03 -1.32
C ILE A 91 12.93 3.97 -1.47
N LEU A 92 13.31 4.68 -0.41
CA LEU A 92 14.45 5.61 -0.44
C LEU A 92 15.76 4.88 -0.75
N ASP A 93 16.02 3.75 -0.11
CA ASP A 93 17.19 2.91 -0.38
C ASP A 93 17.25 2.43 -1.84
N THR A 94 16.10 2.07 -2.42
CA THR A 94 16.03 1.65 -3.84
C THR A 94 16.20 2.83 -4.81
N MET A 95 15.77 4.04 -4.44
CA MET A 95 16.00 5.24 -5.24
C MET A 95 17.47 5.67 -5.25
N VAL A 96 18.17 5.50 -4.11
CA VAL A 96 19.58 5.88 -3.95
C VAL A 96 20.51 4.86 -4.59
N ASP A 97 20.23 3.57 -4.37
CA ASP A 97 21.03 2.44 -4.85
C ASP A 97 20.11 1.39 -5.47
N PRO A 98 19.75 1.55 -6.76
CA PRO A 98 18.81 0.68 -7.44
C PRO A 98 19.30 -0.76 -7.57
N SER A 99 18.51 -1.71 -7.07
CA SER A 99 18.69 -3.14 -7.32
C SER A 99 17.34 -3.85 -7.39
N ARG A 100 17.23 -4.84 -8.27
CA ARG A 100 15.98 -5.55 -8.54
C ARG A 100 15.47 -6.30 -7.29
N GLU A 101 16.38 -6.83 -6.48
CA GLU A 101 16.06 -7.61 -5.27
C GLU A 101 15.40 -6.74 -4.20
N LYS A 102 15.68 -5.44 -4.18
CA LYS A 102 15.04 -4.52 -3.22
C LYS A 102 13.53 -4.40 -3.46
N LEU A 103 13.05 -4.66 -4.68
CA LEU A 103 11.62 -4.65 -5.03
C LEU A 103 10.85 -5.85 -4.46
N ASP A 104 11.51 -6.98 -4.19
CA ASP A 104 10.85 -8.22 -3.75
C ASP A 104 10.05 -8.02 -2.46
N ALA A 105 10.62 -7.31 -1.50
CA ALA A 105 9.93 -7.04 -0.23
C ALA A 105 8.72 -6.12 -0.45
N LEU A 106 8.85 -5.09 -1.30
CA LEU A 106 7.73 -4.17 -1.59
C LEU A 106 6.57 -4.90 -2.28
N ILE A 107 6.88 -5.78 -3.24
CA ILE A 107 5.90 -6.62 -3.94
C ILE A 107 5.19 -7.53 -2.94
N THR A 108 5.96 -8.26 -2.13
CA THR A 108 5.42 -9.24 -1.17
C THR A 108 4.52 -8.58 -0.13
N ILE A 109 4.93 -7.46 0.45
CA ILE A 109 4.12 -6.75 1.45
C ILE A 109 2.81 -6.26 0.82
N ASN A 110 2.85 -5.67 -0.38
CA ASN A 110 1.65 -5.19 -1.05
C ASN A 110 0.67 -6.33 -1.36
N GLN A 111 1.17 -7.49 -1.83
CA GLN A 111 0.35 -8.66 -2.11
C GLN A 111 -0.27 -9.25 -0.84
N ASN A 112 0.52 -9.42 0.23
CA ASN A 112 0.03 -9.98 1.49
C ASN A 112 -1.01 -9.06 2.15
N LEU A 113 -0.76 -7.75 2.16
CA LEU A 113 -1.71 -6.79 2.72
C LEU A 113 -3.00 -6.76 1.91
N ALA A 114 -2.92 -6.77 0.57
CA ALA A 114 -4.09 -6.85 -0.27
C ALA A 114 -4.89 -8.15 -0.07
N ALA A 115 -4.22 -9.30 0.09
CA ALA A 115 -4.88 -10.57 0.38
C ALA A 115 -5.64 -10.51 1.72
N GLY A 116 -5.00 -10.01 2.79
CA GLY A 116 -5.65 -9.83 4.08
C GLY A 116 -6.84 -8.86 4.04
N LEU A 117 -6.76 -7.79 3.24
CA LEU A 117 -7.90 -6.89 3.02
C LEU A 117 -9.03 -7.56 2.23
N GLN A 118 -8.73 -8.52 1.35
CA GLN A 118 -9.74 -9.32 0.65
C GLN A 118 -10.31 -10.47 1.48
N GLY A 119 -9.82 -10.69 2.71
CA GLY A 119 -10.25 -11.80 3.56
C GLY A 119 -9.73 -13.16 3.11
N ARG A 120 -8.57 -13.18 2.44
CA ARG A 120 -7.86 -14.37 1.97
C ARG A 120 -6.66 -14.68 2.85
#